data_AF-A0A7X0PIR4-F1
#
_entry.id   AF-A0A7X0PIR4-F1
#
_cell.length_a   1.000
_cell.length_b   1.000
_cell.length_c   1.000
_cell.angle_alpha   90.00
_cell.angle_beta   90.00
_cell.angle_gamma   90.00
#
_symmetry.space_group_name_H-M   'P 1'
#
loop_
_entity.id
_entity.type
_entity.pdbx_description
1 polymer ?
#
loop_
_entity_poly.entity_id
_entity_poly.type
_entity_poly.pdbx_seq_one_letter_code
_entity_poly.pdbx_strand_id
1 'polypeptide(L)'
;MTKSFDEQVQHLVALGYPTMLGCPAELFRHHLEGLRAHVPAGAPGMDVEQGTAAWVLVVHSAAAPVDATLPRIVRRGHAAIERLFPRSPGFFRPLPGLSAHAGQAYLLLGVDRGNASLNAVPRQAQERIAADGRTPLMLEEGVALLTQYPEMLQPNRCFMMLGSRGDDKRVPALWLSGKQPKLGWCWEGNPHTWLGFATCGSRSPGVLLPGALCVDKPAGEAAPQAQLLRSTTTA
;
A
#
# COMPACT_ATOMS: atom_id res chain seq x y z
N MET A 1 3.16 -15.07 -14.52
CA MET A 1 4.57 -14.63 -14.48
C MET A 1 5.02 -14.74 -13.03
N THR A 2 6.11 -15.45 -12.75
CA THR A 2 6.69 -15.52 -11.41
C THR A 2 7.80 -14.50 -11.33
N LYS A 3 7.84 -13.66 -10.28
CA LYS A 3 9.01 -12.86 -9.96
C LYS A 3 9.67 -13.47 -8.73
N SER A 4 10.95 -13.74 -8.82
CA SER A 4 11.83 -14.03 -7.69
C SER A 4 11.91 -12.84 -6.73
N PHE A 5 12.45 -13.07 -5.53
CA PHE A 5 12.74 -12.01 -4.56
C PHE A 5 13.61 -10.91 -5.18
N ASP A 6 14.69 -11.31 -5.85
CA ASP A 6 15.62 -10.38 -6.49
C ASP A 6 14.97 -9.56 -7.59
N GLU A 7 14.08 -10.16 -8.38
CA GLU A 7 13.32 -9.43 -9.40
C GLU A 7 12.35 -8.41 -8.79
N GLN A 8 11.67 -8.73 -7.69
CA GLN A 8 10.80 -7.77 -7.00
C GLN A 8 11.59 -6.62 -6.38
N VAL A 9 12.75 -6.90 -5.77
CA VAL A 9 13.65 -5.86 -5.22
C VAL A 9 14.21 -4.99 -6.34
N GLN A 10 14.73 -5.60 -7.40
CA GLN A 10 15.27 -4.89 -8.56
C GLN A 10 14.21 -4.00 -9.20
N HIS A 11 12.97 -4.47 -9.27
CA HIS A 11 11.86 -3.68 -9.79
C HIS A 11 11.61 -2.42 -8.94
N LEU A 12 11.57 -2.54 -7.61
CA LEU A 12 11.43 -1.39 -6.71
C LEU A 12 12.60 -0.39 -6.84
N VAL A 13 13.82 -0.89 -6.99
CA VAL A 13 15.00 -0.03 -7.24
C VAL A 13 14.87 0.71 -8.56
N ALA A 14 14.49 0.03 -9.64
CA ALA A 14 14.29 0.65 -10.95
C ALA A 14 13.16 1.70 -10.93
N LEU A 15 12.14 1.48 -10.08
CA LEU A 15 11.08 2.44 -9.83
C LEU A 15 11.49 3.57 -8.87
N GLY A 16 12.75 3.65 -8.41
CA GLY A 16 13.25 4.78 -7.61
C GLY A 16 12.80 4.78 -6.15
N TYR A 17 12.39 3.64 -5.58
CA TYR A 17 12.09 3.52 -4.15
C TYR A 17 13.25 3.95 -3.23
N PRO A 18 14.52 3.58 -3.50
CA PRO A 18 15.66 4.02 -2.67
C PRO A 18 15.74 5.55 -2.59
N THR A 19 15.54 6.25 -3.72
CA THR A 19 15.55 7.71 -3.80
C THR A 19 14.42 8.33 -2.98
N MET A 20 13.19 7.79 -3.05
CA MET A 20 12.07 8.25 -2.22
C MET A 20 12.38 8.11 -0.72
N LEU A 21 13.08 7.05 -0.35
CA LEU A 21 13.51 6.77 1.02
C LEU A 21 14.77 7.52 1.45
N GLY A 22 15.37 8.31 0.57
CA GLY A 22 16.60 9.07 0.84
C GLY A 22 17.83 8.21 1.07
N CYS A 23 17.92 7.02 0.46
CA CYS A 23 19.02 6.08 0.69
C CYS A 23 19.63 5.53 -0.61
N PRO A 24 20.91 5.10 -0.59
CA PRO A 24 21.52 4.38 -1.71
C PRO A 24 20.82 3.05 -2.00
N ALA A 25 20.80 2.64 -3.27
CA ALA A 25 20.16 1.38 -3.69
C ALA A 25 20.74 0.15 -2.97
N GLU A 26 22.06 0.11 -2.74
CA GLU A 26 22.69 -1.01 -2.03
C GLU A 26 22.25 -1.12 -0.57
N LEU A 27 22.08 0.03 0.10
CA LEU A 27 21.56 0.04 1.47
C LEU A 27 20.10 -0.43 1.49
N PHE A 28 19.28 0.02 0.53
CA PHE A 28 17.91 -0.46 0.39
C PHE A 28 17.84 -1.99 0.21
N ARG A 29 18.67 -2.56 -0.67
CA ARG A 29 18.77 -4.03 -0.86
C ARG A 29 19.17 -4.74 0.43
N HIS A 30 20.19 -4.23 1.10
CA HIS A 30 20.70 -4.81 2.34
C HIS A 30 19.61 -4.93 3.40
N HIS A 31 18.81 -3.88 3.61
CA HIS A 31 17.71 -3.91 4.58
C HIS A 31 16.63 -4.93 4.22
N LEU A 32 16.37 -5.14 2.93
CA LEU A 32 15.35 -6.09 2.47
C LEU A 32 15.81 -7.54 2.55
N GLU A 33 17.12 -7.81 2.56
CA GLU A 33 17.66 -9.18 2.47
C GLU A 33 17.15 -10.11 3.57
N GLY A 34 16.90 -9.59 4.78
CA GLY A 34 16.31 -10.35 5.88
C GLY A 34 14.94 -10.94 5.57
N LEU A 35 14.19 -10.37 4.63
CA LEU A 35 12.89 -10.87 4.19
C LEU A 35 12.98 -12.12 3.31
N ARG A 36 14.15 -12.43 2.73
CA ARG A 36 14.33 -13.60 1.86
C ARG A 36 13.98 -14.90 2.57
N ALA A 37 14.30 -15.01 3.87
CA ALA A 37 14.00 -16.18 4.68
C ALA A 37 12.49 -16.46 4.83
N HIS A 38 11.63 -15.49 4.52
CA HIS A 38 10.17 -15.61 4.59
C HIS A 38 9.52 -15.92 3.24
N VAL A 39 10.31 -16.03 2.15
CA VAL A 39 9.79 -16.42 0.84
C VAL A 39 9.46 -17.92 0.86
N PRO A 40 8.20 -18.34 0.59
CA PRO A 40 7.85 -19.75 0.61
C PRO A 40 8.61 -20.54 -0.45
N ALA A 41 9.21 -21.67 -0.07
CA ALA A 41 9.94 -22.53 -0.99
C ALA A 41 8.98 -23.17 -2.01
N GLY A 42 9.35 -23.15 -3.30
CA GLY A 42 8.54 -23.74 -4.37
C GLY A 42 7.17 -23.09 -4.55
N ALA A 43 6.94 -21.90 -3.99
CA ALA A 43 5.67 -21.21 -4.13
C ALA A 43 5.34 -20.94 -5.61
N PRO A 44 4.10 -21.20 -6.04
CA PRO A 44 3.68 -20.81 -7.37
C PRO A 44 3.80 -19.29 -7.52
N GLY A 45 4.09 -18.86 -8.74
CA GLY A 45 4.03 -17.44 -9.08
C GLY A 45 2.62 -16.89 -9.05
N MET A 46 2.49 -15.66 -9.52
CA MET A 46 1.18 -15.02 -9.63
C MET A 46 0.36 -15.69 -10.75
N ASP A 47 -0.87 -16.08 -10.39
CA ASP A 47 -1.92 -16.54 -11.30
C ASP A 47 -2.90 -15.39 -11.54
N VAL A 48 -2.89 -14.88 -12.77
CA VAL A 48 -3.72 -13.73 -13.19
C VAL A 48 -5.20 -14.07 -13.18
N GLU A 49 -5.53 -15.28 -13.62
CA GLU A 49 -6.90 -15.73 -13.84
C GLU A 49 -7.58 -15.91 -12.50
N GLN A 50 -6.94 -16.67 -11.61
CA GLN A 50 -7.38 -16.84 -10.23
C GLN A 50 -7.19 -15.58 -9.40
N GLY A 51 -6.30 -14.67 -9.80
CA GLY A 51 -6.01 -13.45 -9.06
C GLY A 51 -5.27 -13.73 -7.76
N THR A 52 -4.37 -14.71 -7.76
CA THR A 52 -3.63 -15.14 -6.57
C THR A 52 -2.14 -14.94 -6.76
N ALA A 53 -1.43 -14.67 -5.68
CA ALA A 53 0.04 -14.66 -5.66
C ALA A 53 0.51 -15.24 -4.33
N ALA A 54 1.47 -16.18 -4.38
CA ALA A 54 1.96 -16.81 -3.17
C ALA A 54 2.58 -15.79 -2.19
N TRP A 55 3.23 -14.74 -2.71
CA TRP A 55 3.74 -13.64 -1.90
C TRP A 55 4.00 -12.37 -2.72
N VAL A 56 4.06 -11.23 -2.03
CA VAL A 56 4.41 -9.92 -2.59
C VAL A 56 5.25 -9.13 -1.61
N LEU A 57 6.35 -8.54 -2.07
CA LEU A 57 7.15 -7.60 -1.29
C LEU A 57 6.45 -6.24 -1.22
N VAL A 58 6.20 -5.78 0.00
CA VAL A 58 5.57 -4.50 0.31
C VAL A 58 6.61 -3.55 0.88
N VAL A 59 6.61 -2.30 0.41
CA VAL A 59 7.28 -1.18 1.06
C VAL A 59 6.20 -0.21 1.54
N HIS A 60 6.10 -0.05 2.85
CA HIS A 60 5.17 0.82 3.55
C HIS A 60 5.96 1.83 4.38
N SER A 61 6.19 3.03 3.84
CA SER A 61 6.95 4.08 4.51
C SER A 61 6.32 5.43 4.26
N ALA A 62 6.32 6.31 5.28
CA ALA A 62 5.87 7.69 5.14
C ALA A 62 6.69 8.48 4.10
N ALA A 63 7.94 8.08 3.86
CA ALA A 63 8.80 8.67 2.82
C ALA A 63 8.47 8.16 1.40
N ALA A 64 7.69 7.08 1.28
CA ALA A 64 7.17 6.56 0.01
C ALA A 64 5.63 6.44 0.07
N PRO A 65 4.89 7.56 0.24
CA PRO A 65 3.45 7.55 0.39
C PRO A 65 2.76 7.10 -0.91
N VAL A 66 1.49 6.72 -0.82
CA VAL A 66 0.70 6.27 -1.99
C VAL A 66 0.65 7.30 -3.11
N ASP A 67 0.62 8.60 -2.79
CA ASP A 67 0.69 9.68 -3.79
C ASP A 67 1.96 9.61 -4.65
N ALA A 68 3.07 9.13 -4.09
CA ALA A 68 4.36 9.00 -4.77
C ALA A 68 4.56 7.63 -5.43
N THR A 69 3.95 6.57 -4.90
CA THR A 69 4.12 5.20 -5.40
C THR A 69 3.09 4.81 -6.46
N LEU A 70 1.84 5.28 -6.35
CA LEU A 70 0.77 4.97 -7.30
C LEU A 70 1.13 5.33 -8.76
N PRO A 71 1.67 6.52 -9.08
CA PRO A 71 1.98 6.88 -10.48
C PRO A 71 3.06 6.00 -11.12
N ARG A 72 3.80 5.22 -10.32
CA ARG A 72 4.86 4.30 -10.80
C ARG A 72 4.30 2.98 -11.31
N ILE A 73 3.03 2.69 -11.03
CA ILE A 73 2.34 1.51 -11.55
C ILE A 73 2.00 1.75 -13.02
N VAL A 74 2.61 0.99 -13.92
CA VAL A 74 2.35 1.08 -15.36
C VAL A 74 1.77 -0.24 -15.84
N ARG A 75 0.53 -0.20 -16.34
CA ARG A 75 -0.13 -1.36 -16.94
C ARG A 75 -0.31 -1.13 -18.43
N ARG A 76 0.34 -1.94 -19.27
CA ARG A 76 0.25 -1.88 -20.75
C ARG A 76 0.47 -0.45 -21.28
N GLY A 77 1.49 0.25 -20.76
CA GLY A 77 1.83 1.62 -21.14
C GLY A 77 0.98 2.72 -20.49
N HIS A 78 0.01 2.38 -19.64
CA HIS A 78 -0.83 3.35 -18.94
C HIS A 78 -0.44 3.43 -17.47
N ALA A 79 0.05 4.60 -17.03
CA ALA A 79 0.30 4.88 -15.62
C ALA A 79 -1.03 4.93 -14.84
N ALA A 80 -1.01 4.40 -13.61
CA ALA A 80 -2.13 4.48 -12.69
C ALA A 80 -2.40 5.92 -12.27
N ILE A 81 -3.68 6.24 -12.06
CA ILE A 81 -4.10 7.57 -11.62
C ILE A 81 -5.00 7.51 -10.39
N GLU A 82 -4.99 8.58 -9.63
CA GLU A 82 -5.82 8.77 -8.44
C GLU A 82 -7.16 9.45 -8.79
N ARG A 83 -8.24 8.99 -8.15
CA ARG A 83 -9.65 9.42 -8.30
C ARG A 83 -10.42 9.28 -6.98
N LEU A 84 -9.90 9.84 -5.90
CA LEU A 84 -10.43 9.77 -4.53
C LEU A 84 -11.16 11.04 -4.08
N PHE A 85 -11.24 12.08 -4.91
CA PHE A 85 -11.94 13.34 -4.59
C PHE A 85 -13.27 13.09 -3.83
N PRO A 86 -13.56 13.85 -2.76
CA PRO A 86 -12.78 14.97 -2.19
C PRO A 86 -11.67 14.55 -1.22
N ARG A 87 -11.30 13.27 -1.19
CA ARG A 87 -10.26 12.72 -0.31
C ARG A 87 -8.94 12.57 -1.05
N SER A 88 -7.88 12.28 -0.30
CA SER A 88 -6.56 11.88 -0.80
C SER A 88 -6.20 10.50 -0.24
N PRO A 89 -5.15 9.81 -0.73
CA PRO A 89 -4.75 8.52 -0.20
C PRO A 89 -4.53 8.49 1.31
N GLY A 90 -3.95 9.56 1.88
CA GLY A 90 -3.72 9.69 3.32
C GLY A 90 -4.99 9.74 4.19
N PHE A 91 -6.18 9.86 3.58
CA PHE A 91 -7.47 9.73 4.28
C PHE A 91 -7.72 8.31 4.77
N PHE A 92 -7.25 7.30 4.03
CA PHE A 92 -7.50 5.90 4.34
C PHE A 92 -6.39 5.40 5.26
N ARG A 93 -6.76 5.00 6.48
CA ARG A 93 -5.86 4.44 7.48
C ARG A 93 -6.07 2.93 7.61
N PRO A 94 -5.02 2.17 7.92
CA PRO A 94 -5.14 0.77 8.31
C PRO A 94 -6.20 0.56 9.39
N LEU A 95 -6.95 -0.54 9.31
CA LEU A 95 -7.78 -0.99 10.41
C LEU A 95 -6.93 -1.33 11.64
N PRO A 96 -7.45 -1.13 12.86
CA PRO A 96 -6.78 -1.54 14.08
C PRO A 96 -6.33 -3.00 14.02
N GLY A 97 -5.07 -3.27 14.41
CA GLY A 97 -4.48 -4.61 14.41
C GLY A 97 -3.80 -5.04 13.11
N LEU A 98 -3.97 -4.34 11.98
CA LEU A 98 -3.27 -4.70 10.73
C LEU A 98 -1.87 -4.08 10.60
N SER A 99 -1.62 -2.92 11.21
CA SER A 99 -0.37 -2.17 11.07
C SER A 99 0.71 -2.49 12.10
N ALA A 100 0.36 -3.11 13.24
CA ALA A 100 1.25 -3.21 14.40
C ALA A 100 2.45 -4.16 14.22
N HIS A 101 2.45 -5.02 13.19
CA HIS A 101 3.38 -6.15 13.12
C HIS A 101 4.32 -6.14 11.90
N ALA A 102 4.19 -5.16 11.00
CA ALA A 102 4.72 -5.31 9.64
C ALA A 102 5.98 -4.47 9.32
N GLY A 103 6.48 -3.63 10.22
CA GLY A 103 7.63 -2.75 9.93
C GLY A 103 7.41 -1.85 8.70
N GLN A 104 8.49 -1.43 8.03
CA GLN A 104 8.42 -0.58 6.83
C GLN A 104 8.56 -1.35 5.52
N ALA A 105 9.05 -2.58 5.56
CA ALA A 105 8.95 -3.51 4.46
C ALA A 105 8.74 -4.94 4.98
N TYR A 106 7.93 -5.72 4.27
CA TYR A 106 7.52 -7.07 4.66
C TYR A 106 6.98 -7.82 3.45
N LEU A 107 6.72 -9.12 3.62
CA LEU A 107 6.04 -9.93 2.63
C LEU A 107 4.56 -10.09 2.99
N LEU A 108 3.67 -9.86 2.03
CA LEU A 108 2.34 -10.44 2.04
C LEU A 108 2.43 -11.89 1.60
N LEU A 109 1.73 -12.78 2.28
CA LEU A 109 1.73 -14.21 2.00
C LEU A 109 0.31 -14.69 1.66
N GLY A 110 0.21 -15.55 0.65
CA GLY A 110 -1.05 -16.11 0.15
C GLY A 110 -2.04 -15.02 -0.27
N VAL A 111 -1.64 -14.11 -1.17
CA VAL A 111 -2.47 -13.01 -1.66
C VAL A 111 -3.58 -13.53 -2.57
N ASP A 112 -4.78 -12.99 -2.40
CA ASP A 112 -5.96 -13.27 -3.22
C ASP A 112 -6.69 -11.94 -3.54
N ARG A 113 -7.02 -11.73 -4.81
CA ARG A 113 -7.78 -10.57 -5.33
C ARG A 113 -9.23 -10.52 -4.81
N GLY A 114 -9.77 -11.66 -4.39
CA GLY A 114 -11.12 -11.80 -3.85
C GLY A 114 -12.17 -12.13 -4.91
N ASN A 115 -11.86 -12.91 -5.94
CA ASN A 115 -12.86 -13.26 -6.96
C ASN A 115 -14.08 -13.98 -6.37
N ALA A 116 -13.88 -14.78 -5.32
CA ALA A 116 -14.95 -15.48 -4.61
C ALA A 116 -15.85 -14.56 -3.76
N SER A 117 -15.54 -13.28 -3.68
CA SER A 117 -16.36 -12.26 -3.00
C SER A 117 -17.00 -11.26 -3.97
N LEU A 118 -16.96 -11.52 -5.28
CA LEU A 118 -17.72 -10.73 -6.23
C LEU A 118 -19.20 -10.75 -5.87
N ASN A 119 -19.85 -9.59 -6.03
CA ASN A 119 -21.25 -9.35 -5.67
C ASN A 119 -21.60 -9.47 -4.18
N ALA A 120 -20.62 -9.62 -3.29
CA ALA A 120 -20.84 -9.53 -1.84
C ALA A 120 -20.89 -8.06 -1.39
N VAL A 121 -21.51 -7.80 -0.24
CA VAL A 121 -21.58 -6.45 0.37
C VAL A 121 -20.33 -6.21 1.23
N PRO A 122 -19.53 -5.15 0.99
CA PRO A 122 -18.26 -4.95 1.67
C PRO A 122 -18.35 -4.91 3.21
N ARG A 123 -19.36 -4.23 3.77
CA ARG A 123 -19.55 -4.15 5.23
C ARG A 123 -19.80 -5.52 5.87
N GLN A 124 -20.35 -6.48 5.13
CA GLN A 124 -20.66 -7.84 5.62
C GLN A 124 -19.49 -8.82 5.39
N ALA A 125 -18.47 -8.41 4.65
CA ALA A 125 -17.42 -9.32 4.22
C ALA A 125 -16.38 -9.64 5.30
N GLN A 126 -16.26 -8.78 6.33
CA GLN A 126 -15.19 -8.89 7.32
C GLN A 126 -15.30 -10.18 8.14
N GLU A 127 -16.51 -10.58 8.53
CA GLU A 127 -16.74 -11.82 9.27
C GLU A 127 -16.36 -13.05 8.44
N ARG A 128 -16.72 -13.07 7.15
CA ARG A 128 -16.35 -14.15 6.23
C ARG A 128 -14.84 -14.22 6.01
N ILE A 129 -14.19 -13.08 5.78
CA ILE A 129 -12.73 -13.01 5.59
C ILE A 129 -12.02 -13.57 6.84
N ALA A 130 -12.49 -13.20 8.03
CA ALA A 130 -11.94 -13.71 9.28
C ALA A 130 -12.22 -15.21 9.49
N ALA A 131 -13.43 -15.69 9.14
CA ALA A 131 -13.78 -17.11 9.20
C ALA A 131 -12.91 -17.97 8.27
N ASP A 132 -12.49 -17.42 7.13
CA ASP A 132 -11.54 -18.06 6.20
C ASP A 132 -10.09 -18.01 6.71
N GLY A 133 -9.84 -17.43 7.89
CA GLY A 133 -8.50 -17.28 8.49
C GLY A 133 -7.63 -16.26 7.75
N ARG A 134 -8.25 -15.31 7.04
CA ARG A 134 -7.56 -14.34 6.19
C ARG A 134 -7.71 -12.93 6.75
N THR A 135 -6.89 -12.02 6.24
CA THR A 135 -7.00 -10.60 6.57
C THR A 135 -7.12 -9.76 5.30
N PRO A 136 -7.93 -8.68 5.31
CA PRO A 136 -8.06 -7.84 4.13
C PRO A 136 -6.78 -7.05 3.86
N LEU A 137 -6.52 -6.74 2.60
CA LEU A 137 -5.40 -5.88 2.23
C LEU A 137 -5.69 -4.41 2.59
N MET A 138 -4.64 -3.72 3.03
CA MET A 138 -4.57 -2.28 3.19
C MET A 138 -4.36 -1.58 1.84
N LEU A 139 -4.55 -0.26 1.80
CA LEU A 139 -4.36 0.56 0.62
C LEU A 139 -2.94 0.41 0.04
N GLU A 140 -1.93 0.54 0.88
CA GLU A 140 -0.52 0.46 0.51
C GLU A 140 -0.13 -0.93 -0.02
N GLU A 141 -0.77 -1.96 0.52
CA GLU A 141 -0.59 -3.35 0.11
C GLU A 141 -1.18 -3.62 -1.28
N GLY A 142 -2.36 -3.07 -1.57
CA GLY A 142 -2.91 -3.15 -2.92
C GLY A 142 -2.07 -2.38 -3.95
N VAL A 143 -1.50 -1.25 -3.57
CA VAL A 143 -0.55 -0.48 -4.40
C VAL A 143 0.74 -1.28 -4.63
N ALA A 144 1.31 -1.91 -3.60
CA ALA A 144 2.48 -2.77 -3.72
C ALA A 144 2.21 -4.00 -4.61
N LEU A 145 1.04 -4.63 -4.46
CA LEU A 145 0.58 -5.73 -5.31
C LEU A 145 0.57 -5.33 -6.79
N LEU A 146 0.00 -4.17 -7.12
CA LEU A 146 -0.04 -3.70 -8.50
C LEU A 146 1.28 -3.13 -9.01
N THR A 147 2.14 -2.66 -8.11
CA THR A 147 3.52 -2.31 -8.45
C THR A 147 4.24 -3.55 -8.97
N GLN A 148 4.09 -4.69 -8.30
CA GLN A 148 4.72 -5.93 -8.74
C GLN A 148 3.98 -6.61 -9.89
N TYR A 149 2.65 -6.61 -9.86
CA TYR A 149 1.80 -7.38 -10.78
C TYR A 149 0.62 -6.52 -11.26
N PRO A 150 0.85 -5.52 -12.14
CA PRO A 150 -0.23 -4.67 -12.64
C PRO A 150 -1.34 -5.45 -13.40
N GLU A 151 -1.00 -6.62 -13.93
CA GLU A 151 -1.91 -7.59 -14.54
C GLU A 151 -2.87 -8.26 -13.55
N MET A 152 -2.67 -8.11 -12.25
CA MET A 152 -3.64 -8.54 -11.24
C MET A 152 -5.00 -7.84 -11.45
N LEU A 153 -5.00 -6.63 -12.00
CA LEU A 153 -6.21 -6.02 -12.54
C LEU A 153 -6.57 -6.61 -13.89
N GLN A 154 -7.74 -7.22 -13.95
CA GLN A 154 -8.36 -7.71 -15.18
C GLN A 154 -9.70 -7.01 -15.43
N PRO A 155 -10.17 -6.94 -16.69
CA PRO A 155 -11.53 -6.51 -16.99
C PRO A 155 -12.52 -7.32 -16.15
N ASN A 156 -13.43 -6.64 -15.46
CA ASN A 156 -14.41 -7.22 -14.54
C ASN A 156 -13.85 -8.03 -13.35
N ARG A 157 -12.53 -8.00 -13.11
CA ARG A 157 -11.91 -8.62 -11.92
C ARG A 157 -10.86 -7.67 -11.35
N CYS A 158 -11.35 -6.72 -10.59
CA CYS A 158 -10.61 -5.70 -9.86
C CYS A 158 -10.85 -5.92 -8.35
N PHE A 159 -10.41 -5.03 -7.47
CA PHE A 159 -10.57 -5.28 -6.03
C PHE A 159 -10.66 -4.04 -5.14
N MET A 160 -11.33 -4.22 -4.01
CA MET A 160 -11.41 -3.30 -2.88
C MET A 160 -10.41 -3.74 -1.79
N MET A 161 -9.89 -2.76 -1.05
CA MET A 161 -8.92 -2.98 0.03
C MET A 161 -9.61 -2.70 1.36
N LEU A 162 -10.27 -3.75 1.88
CA LEU A 162 -11.10 -3.64 3.08
C LEU A 162 -10.27 -3.41 4.36
N GLY A 163 -8.95 -3.55 4.30
CA GLY A 163 -8.03 -3.31 5.41
C GLY A 163 -7.74 -1.84 5.68
N SER A 164 -8.29 -0.92 4.87
CA SER A 164 -8.19 0.52 5.12
C SER A 164 -9.55 1.21 5.15
N ARG A 165 -9.71 2.19 6.04
CA ARG A 165 -10.92 3.00 6.21
C ARG A 165 -10.57 4.45 6.49
N GLY A 166 -11.46 5.36 6.12
CA GLY A 166 -11.43 6.74 6.60
C GLY A 166 -12.42 6.95 7.75
N ASP A 167 -12.82 8.20 7.97
CA ASP A 167 -13.86 8.59 8.94
C ASP A 167 -15.29 8.48 8.41
N ASP A 168 -15.45 7.96 7.19
CA ASP A 168 -16.74 7.79 6.51
C ASP A 168 -16.87 6.40 5.88
N LYS A 169 -17.98 6.19 5.15
CA LYS A 169 -18.37 4.90 4.56
C LYS A 169 -17.60 4.51 3.29
N ARG A 170 -16.55 5.26 2.92
CA ARG A 170 -15.73 4.97 1.73
C ARG A 170 -14.71 3.88 2.00
N VAL A 171 -14.57 2.98 1.05
CA VAL A 171 -13.58 1.90 1.04
C VAL A 171 -12.70 2.07 -0.21
N PRO A 172 -11.37 2.09 -0.08
CA PRO A 172 -10.50 2.30 -1.23
C PRO A 172 -10.53 1.07 -2.15
N ALA A 173 -10.43 1.31 -3.46
CA ALA A 173 -10.50 0.28 -4.49
C ALA A 173 -9.55 0.61 -5.65
N LEU A 174 -9.02 -0.44 -6.27
CA LEU A 174 -8.17 -0.37 -7.46
C LEU A 174 -8.87 -1.06 -8.63
N TRP A 175 -9.02 -0.36 -9.75
CA TRP A 175 -9.73 -0.89 -10.91
C TRP A 175 -9.24 -0.37 -12.26
N LEU A 176 -9.78 -0.95 -13.33
CA LEU A 176 -9.53 -0.48 -14.69
C LEU A 176 -10.65 0.42 -15.18
N SER A 177 -10.28 1.57 -15.74
CA SER A 177 -11.16 2.38 -16.59
C SER A 177 -10.61 2.34 -18.00
N GLY A 178 -11.21 1.51 -18.86
CA GLY A 178 -10.58 1.12 -20.11
C GLY A 178 -9.29 0.34 -19.82
N LYS A 179 -8.14 0.82 -20.29
CA LYS A 179 -6.83 0.19 -20.04
C LYS A 179 -6.09 0.73 -18.82
N GLN A 180 -6.53 1.87 -18.28
CA GLN A 180 -5.81 2.61 -17.24
C GLN A 180 -6.21 2.15 -15.84
N PRO A 181 -5.24 1.79 -14.97
CA PRO A 181 -5.49 1.58 -13.55
C PRO A 181 -5.93 2.87 -12.85
N LYS A 182 -6.89 2.76 -11.95
CA LYS A 182 -7.41 3.85 -11.13
C LYS A 182 -7.45 3.42 -9.68
N LEU A 183 -6.92 4.27 -8.80
CA LEU A 183 -7.21 4.24 -7.38
C LEU A 183 -8.38 5.18 -7.11
N GLY A 184 -9.45 4.67 -6.51
CA GLY A 184 -10.56 5.49 -6.04
C GLY A 184 -11.25 4.80 -4.86
N TRP A 185 -12.54 5.03 -4.68
CA TRP A 185 -13.30 4.44 -3.58
C TRP A 185 -14.69 3.97 -4.01
N CYS A 186 -15.26 3.07 -3.22
CA CYS A 186 -16.65 2.61 -3.31
C CYS A 186 -17.30 2.70 -1.93
N TRP A 187 -18.64 2.70 -1.90
CA TRP A 187 -19.38 2.69 -0.63
C TRP A 187 -19.38 1.30 -0.02
N GLU A 188 -19.15 1.20 1.28
CA GLU A 188 -19.12 -0.10 1.98
C GLU A 188 -20.45 -0.89 1.95
N GLY A 189 -21.56 -0.23 1.60
CA GLY A 189 -22.87 -0.86 1.46
C GLY A 189 -23.17 -1.39 0.06
N ASN A 190 -22.31 -1.13 -0.92
CA ASN A 190 -22.60 -1.42 -2.33
C ASN A 190 -21.89 -2.70 -2.80
N PRO A 191 -22.63 -3.73 -3.24
CA PRO A 191 -22.03 -4.89 -3.88
C PRO A 191 -21.58 -4.55 -5.31
N HIS A 192 -20.54 -5.23 -5.77
CA HIS A 192 -19.97 -5.04 -7.09
C HIS A 192 -19.71 -6.39 -7.75
N THR A 193 -20.24 -6.62 -8.93
CA THR A 193 -19.99 -7.85 -9.72
C THR A 193 -18.59 -7.90 -10.35
N TRP A 194 -17.79 -6.84 -10.20
CA TRP A 194 -16.48 -6.67 -10.81
C TRP A 194 -15.35 -6.30 -9.83
N LEU A 195 -15.67 -6.08 -8.56
CA LEU A 195 -14.70 -5.83 -7.48
C LEU A 195 -14.76 -6.96 -6.44
N GLY A 196 -13.67 -7.71 -6.33
CA GLY A 196 -13.44 -8.60 -5.21
C GLY A 196 -12.96 -7.85 -3.97
N PHE A 197 -12.76 -8.57 -2.87
CA PHE A 197 -12.17 -8.05 -1.64
C PHE A 197 -10.79 -8.67 -1.48
N ALA A 198 -9.75 -7.86 -1.69
CA ALA A 198 -8.40 -8.39 -1.66
C ALA A 198 -8.00 -8.77 -0.23
N THR A 199 -7.35 -9.91 -0.09
CA THR A 199 -6.94 -10.49 1.19
C THR A 199 -5.53 -11.10 1.10
N CYS A 200 -4.91 -11.32 2.25
CA CYS A 200 -3.75 -12.18 2.40
C CYS A 200 -4.00 -13.20 3.52
N GLY A 201 -3.26 -14.31 3.48
CA GLY A 201 -3.23 -15.28 4.58
C GLY A 201 -2.46 -14.73 5.78
N SER A 202 -1.32 -14.06 5.54
CA SER A 202 -0.51 -13.47 6.60
C SER A 202 0.46 -12.41 6.07
N ARG A 203 1.10 -11.71 7.01
CA ARG A 203 2.22 -10.77 6.80
C ARG A 203 3.45 -11.33 7.50
N SER A 204 4.61 -11.32 6.84
CA SER A 204 5.86 -11.67 7.52
C SER A 204 6.22 -10.63 8.59
N PRO A 205 7.13 -10.96 9.52
CA PRO A 205 7.84 -9.93 10.28
C PRO A 205 8.44 -8.89 9.33
N GLY A 206 8.39 -7.63 9.77
CA GLY A 206 8.88 -6.50 9.00
C GLY A 206 10.33 -6.14 9.27
N VAL A 207 10.93 -5.45 8.31
CA VAL A 207 12.21 -4.76 8.46
C VAL A 207 12.00 -3.24 8.48
N LEU A 208 12.88 -2.53 9.18
CA LEU A 208 12.96 -1.06 9.11
C LEU A 208 13.81 -0.64 7.92
N LEU A 209 13.47 0.48 7.28
CA LEU A 209 14.22 1.08 6.19
C LEU A 209 14.96 2.36 6.67
N PRO A 210 16.02 2.80 5.97
CA PRO A 210 16.91 3.87 6.45
C PRO A 210 16.21 5.21 6.73
N GLY A 211 15.17 5.56 5.96
CA GLY A 211 14.43 6.82 6.11
C GLY A 211 13.52 6.92 7.33
N ALA A 212 13.46 5.88 8.19
CA ALA A 212 12.61 5.84 9.38
C ALA A 212 13.00 6.83 10.48
N LEU A 213 14.28 7.23 10.55
CA LEU A 213 14.82 7.99 11.68
C LEU A 213 14.53 9.50 11.61
N CYS A 214 13.85 10.00 10.57
CA CYS A 214 13.67 11.44 10.35
C CYS A 214 12.26 11.98 10.70
N VAL A 215 11.41 11.20 11.38
CA VAL A 215 10.02 11.62 11.69
C VAL A 215 9.76 11.87 13.18
N ASP A 216 10.76 12.33 13.93
CA ASP A 216 10.54 13.01 15.20
C ASP A 216 10.94 14.48 15.07
N LYS A 217 10.01 15.31 14.60
CA LYS A 217 10.10 16.76 14.81
C LYS A 217 9.43 17.05 16.15
N PRO A 218 10.14 17.47 17.21
CA PRO A 218 9.48 17.85 18.44
C PRO A 218 8.56 19.05 18.18
N ALA A 219 7.37 18.99 18.78
CA ALA A 219 6.40 20.07 18.77
C ALA A 219 7.03 21.37 19.27
N GLY A 220 6.71 22.46 18.58
CA GLY A 220 7.40 23.74 18.66
C GLY A 220 7.59 24.30 20.07
N GLU A 221 8.82 24.73 20.33
CA GLU A 221 9.12 25.69 21.38
C GLU A 221 8.94 27.09 20.77
N ALA A 222 7.91 27.81 21.24
CA ALA A 222 7.66 29.18 20.85
C ALA A 222 8.77 30.08 21.43
N ALA A 223 9.54 30.75 20.57
CA ALA A 223 10.46 31.79 21.01
C ALA A 223 9.69 33.04 21.48
N PRO A 224 10.01 33.63 22.65
CA PRO A 224 9.35 34.83 23.11
C PRO A 224 9.83 36.04 22.30
N GLN A 225 8.88 36.85 21.80
CA GLN A 225 9.18 38.14 21.19
C GLN A 225 9.66 39.11 22.27
N ALA A 226 10.93 39.50 22.21
CA ALA A 226 11.47 40.60 22.99
C ALA A 226 10.93 41.93 22.42
N GLN A 227 10.09 42.62 23.20
CA GLN A 227 9.70 44.01 22.95
C GLN A 227 10.94 44.91 23.07
N LEU A 228 11.35 45.52 21.96
CA LEU A 228 12.37 46.55 21.94
C LEU A 228 11.75 47.88 22.40
N LEU A 229 12.05 48.27 23.64
CA LEU A 229 11.80 49.60 24.19
C LEU A 229 12.55 50.64 23.33
N ARG A 230 11.81 51.55 22.69
CA ARG A 230 12.38 52.78 22.12
C ARG A 230 12.40 53.84 23.22
N SER A 231 13.59 54.21 23.66
CA SER A 231 13.84 55.42 24.42
C SER A 231 14.94 56.20 23.71
N THR A 232 14.59 57.31 23.08
CA THR A 232 15.54 58.37 22.70
C THR A 232 14.95 59.69 23.15
N THR A 233 15.59 60.25 24.17
CA THR A 233 15.34 61.55 24.77
C THR A 233 16.11 62.65 24.00
N THR A 234 15.44 63.79 23.79
CA THR A 234 15.95 65.18 23.66
C THR A 234 16.95 65.56 22.56
N ALA A 235 16.53 66.50 21.72
CA ALA A 235 16.93 67.91 21.80
C ALA A 235 15.72 68.80 21.46
#